data_AF-A0A1M7B9F3-F1
#
_entry.id   AF-A0A1M7B9F3-F1
#
_cell.length_a   1.000
_cell.length_b   1.000
_cell.length_c   1.000
_cell.angle_alpha   90.00
_cell.angle_beta   90.00
_cell.angle_gamma   90.00
#
_symmetry.space_group_name_H-M   'P 1'
#
loop_
_entity.id
_entity.type
_entity.pdbx_description
1 polymer ?
#
loop_
_entity_poly.entity_id
_entity_poly.type
_entity_poly.pdbx_seq_one_letter_code
_entity_poly.pdbx_strand_id
1 'polypeptide(L)'
;MKSIIKIKFHDMRNLEFRGVQYQLLQMAQDIKTPGASSFIEDFRSSFQEMCQHFDSGLQDSPDRIVHNIHEERSSFYYRCRAVAKAAASHPNPTAREAGQKLWSIFQKFPSSARINQLQAYGMIGRLVNNARSIGEDALECCGCKVWIDELDRINQSFLQADAERNYARGHRELKQSLHLRDRCTEAFDLIATFAKFQAAQGDISCARFIDSANAMLKDKKMHMAQRRSSKGNSSEIKYLPVVI
;
A
#
# COMPACT_ATOMS: atom_id res chain seq x y z
N MET A 1 -0.04 34.20 -28.80
CA MET A 1 0.49 34.03 -27.42
C MET A 1 0.72 32.55 -27.16
N LYS A 2 1.94 32.13 -26.78
CA LYS A 2 2.23 30.72 -26.48
C LYS A 2 1.49 30.27 -25.21
N SER A 3 1.07 29.02 -25.14
CA SER A 3 0.41 28.46 -23.95
C SER A 3 0.69 26.96 -23.83
N ILE A 4 0.65 26.45 -22.60
CA ILE A 4 0.81 25.02 -22.35
C ILE A 4 -0.47 24.25 -22.76
N ILE A 5 -0.29 23.10 -23.40
CA ILE A 5 -1.35 22.17 -23.79
C ILE A 5 -2.01 21.59 -22.55
N LYS A 6 -3.35 21.65 -22.50
CA LYS A 6 -4.12 21.01 -21.43
C LYS A 6 -4.06 19.49 -21.54
N ILE A 7 -3.77 18.85 -20.41
CA ILE A 7 -3.81 17.39 -20.22
C ILE A 7 -4.61 17.06 -18.96
N LYS A 8 -5.32 15.93 -18.98
CA LYS A 8 -6.08 15.45 -17.82
C LYS A 8 -5.15 14.65 -16.92
N PHE A 9 -4.45 15.33 -16.02
CA PHE A 9 -3.47 14.68 -15.15
C PHE A 9 -4.08 13.60 -14.23
N HIS A 10 -5.34 13.74 -13.81
CA HIS A 10 -6.04 12.71 -13.02
C HIS A 10 -6.16 11.35 -13.74
N ASP A 11 -6.18 11.35 -15.06
CA ASP A 11 -6.30 10.12 -15.86
C ASP A 11 -4.97 9.34 -15.95
N MET A 12 -3.90 9.87 -15.35
CA MET A 12 -2.58 9.23 -15.29
C MET A 12 -2.48 8.28 -14.10
N ARG A 13 -1.70 7.19 -14.25
CA ARG A 13 -1.30 6.34 -13.12
C ARG A 13 -0.28 7.10 -12.24
N ASN A 14 -0.14 6.74 -10.97
CA ASN A 14 0.75 7.46 -10.02
C ASN A 14 2.20 7.59 -10.52
N LEU A 15 2.79 6.51 -11.06
CA LEU A 15 4.15 6.56 -11.63
C LEU A 15 4.25 7.44 -12.87
N GLU A 16 3.20 7.48 -13.70
CA GLU A 16 3.16 8.33 -14.88
C GLU A 16 3.03 9.80 -14.49
N PHE A 17 2.14 10.11 -13.55
CA PHE A 17 1.99 11.46 -13.01
C PHE A 17 3.31 11.94 -12.39
N ARG A 18 3.95 11.12 -11.55
CA ARG A 18 5.26 11.41 -10.95
C ARG A 18 6.31 11.70 -12.01
N GLY A 19 6.44 10.84 -13.02
CA GLY A 19 7.42 11.02 -14.10
C GLY A 19 7.18 12.29 -14.91
N VAL A 20 5.92 12.61 -15.23
CA VAL A 20 5.56 13.82 -15.98
C VAL A 20 5.84 15.08 -15.17
N GLN A 21 5.39 15.14 -13.92
CA GLN A 21 5.63 16.32 -13.07
C GLN A 21 7.12 16.55 -12.80
N TYR A 22 7.89 15.47 -12.61
CA TYR A 22 9.35 15.57 -12.49
C TYR A 22 9.98 16.23 -13.72
N GLN A 23 9.62 15.79 -14.92
CA GLN A 23 10.16 16.36 -16.16
C GLN A 23 9.76 17.83 -16.33
N LEU A 24 8.51 18.18 -16.02
CA LEU A 24 8.05 19.58 -16.04
C LEU A 24 8.83 20.45 -15.05
N LEU A 25 9.10 19.94 -13.85
CA LEU A 25 9.91 20.64 -12.84
C LEU A 25 11.34 20.86 -13.31
N GLN A 26 11.96 19.88 -13.97
CA GLN A 26 13.31 20.03 -14.56
C GLN A 26 13.31 21.11 -15.64
N MET A 27 12.31 21.13 -16.52
CA MET A 27 12.19 22.18 -17.55
C MET A 27 11.95 23.56 -16.93
N ALA A 28 11.21 23.64 -15.83
CA ALA A 28 10.93 24.90 -15.14
C ALA A 28 12.19 25.52 -14.50
N GLN A 29 13.15 24.71 -14.07
CA GLN A 29 14.42 25.17 -13.50
C GLN A 29 15.28 25.97 -14.49
N ASP A 30 15.03 25.82 -15.79
CA ASP A 30 15.73 26.58 -16.84
C ASP A 30 15.22 28.01 -17.03
N ILE A 31 14.11 28.38 -16.38
CA ILE A 31 13.55 29.74 -16.45
C ILE A 31 14.48 30.69 -15.69
N LYS A 32 14.99 31.71 -16.37
CA LYS A 32 15.94 32.68 -15.80
C LYS A 32 15.31 34.00 -15.40
N THR A 33 14.01 34.16 -15.64
CA THR A 33 13.27 35.39 -15.40
C THR A 33 13.21 35.73 -13.91
N PRO A 34 13.50 36.98 -13.51
CA PRO A 34 13.31 37.43 -12.13
C PRO A 34 11.88 37.15 -11.64
N GLY A 35 11.76 36.62 -10.43
CA GLY A 35 10.48 36.22 -9.84
C GLY A 35 10.02 34.80 -10.16
N ALA A 36 10.69 34.06 -11.06
CA ALA A 36 10.35 32.66 -11.34
C ALA A 36 10.68 31.72 -10.16
N SER A 37 11.71 32.05 -9.36
CA SER A 37 12.26 31.16 -8.35
C SER A 37 11.25 30.72 -7.29
N SER A 38 10.33 31.61 -6.86
CA SER A 38 9.29 31.25 -5.88
C SER A 38 8.33 30.21 -6.44
N PHE A 39 7.87 30.39 -7.69
CA PHE A 39 6.98 29.43 -8.35
C PHE A 39 7.65 28.07 -8.57
N ILE A 40 8.94 28.07 -8.93
CA ILE A 40 9.72 26.83 -9.09
C ILE A 40 9.83 26.09 -7.76
N GLU A 41 10.03 26.81 -6.66
CA GLU A 41 10.18 26.20 -5.33
C GLU A 41 8.85 25.69 -4.76
N ASP A 42 7.75 26.40 -4.99
CA ASP A 42 6.40 25.93 -4.66
C ASP A 42 6.06 24.65 -5.43
N PHE A 43 6.42 24.59 -6.72
CA PHE A 43 6.25 23.39 -7.53
C PHE A 43 7.14 22.24 -7.06
N ARG A 44 8.39 22.51 -6.71
CA ARG A 44 9.30 21.51 -6.13
C ARG A 44 8.75 20.94 -4.83
N SER A 45 8.30 21.82 -3.93
CA SER A 45 7.79 21.44 -2.60
C SER A 45 6.54 20.56 -2.72
N SER A 46 5.57 20.97 -3.53
CA SER A 46 4.35 20.17 -3.78
C SER A 46 4.65 18.83 -4.46
N PHE A 47 5.61 18.79 -5.39
CA PHE A 47 6.06 17.54 -6.01
C PHE A 47 6.73 16.60 -5.00
N GLN A 48 7.58 17.12 -4.12
CA GLN A 48 8.26 16.35 -3.07
C GLN A 48 7.27 15.79 -2.05
N GLU A 49 6.33 16.60 -1.57
CA GLU A 49 5.27 16.19 -0.62
C GLU A 49 4.44 15.03 -1.20
N MET A 50 4.08 15.13 -2.49
CA MET A 50 3.39 14.04 -3.17
C MET A 50 4.27 12.78 -3.31
N CYS A 51 5.54 12.92 -3.69
CA CYS A 51 6.45 11.77 -3.80
C CYS A 51 6.61 11.05 -2.46
N GLN A 52 6.78 11.81 -1.38
CA GLN A 52 6.86 11.25 -0.02
C GLN A 52 5.59 10.48 0.33
N HIS A 53 4.40 11.01 0.00
CA HIS A 53 3.13 10.30 0.20
C HIS A 53 3.04 8.99 -0.62
N PHE A 54 3.52 9.00 -1.86
CA PHE A 54 3.56 7.78 -2.68
C PHE A 54 4.57 6.75 -2.15
N ASP A 55 5.73 7.21 -1.69
CA ASP A 55 6.81 6.36 -1.21
C ASP A 55 6.51 5.80 0.20
N SER A 56 5.86 6.58 1.08
CA SER A 56 5.34 6.08 2.37
C SER A 56 4.27 5.00 2.20
N GLY A 57 3.49 5.08 1.11
CA GLY A 57 2.54 4.05 0.73
C GLY A 57 3.17 2.70 0.34
N LEU A 58 4.49 2.59 0.19
CA LEU A 58 5.18 1.36 -0.23
C LEU A 58 5.83 0.58 0.93
N GLN A 59 6.24 1.22 2.02
CA GLN A 59 6.93 0.55 3.13
C GLN A 59 6.03 0.23 4.33
N ASP A 60 5.01 1.07 4.60
CA ASP A 60 4.07 0.94 5.73
C ASP A 60 2.61 0.90 5.28
N SER A 61 2.35 0.32 4.09
CA SER A 61 0.95 0.20 3.64
C SER A 61 0.17 -0.66 4.65
N PRO A 62 -1.09 -0.29 4.98
CA PRO A 62 -1.93 -1.09 5.86
C PRO A 62 -2.06 -2.55 5.38
N ASP A 63 -1.97 -2.78 4.07
CA ASP A 63 -1.90 -4.12 3.49
C ASP A 63 -0.65 -4.90 3.89
N ARG A 64 0.52 -4.26 3.85
CA ARG A 64 1.80 -4.86 4.21
C ARG A 64 1.91 -5.07 5.72
N ILE A 65 1.39 -4.14 6.54
CA ILE A 65 1.30 -4.29 8.00
C ILE A 65 0.43 -5.51 8.36
N VAL A 66 -0.78 -5.61 7.80
CA VAL A 66 -1.67 -6.77 8.02
C VAL A 66 -1.02 -8.07 7.55
N HIS A 67 -0.32 -8.06 6.42
CA HIS A 67 0.41 -9.22 5.92
C HIS A 67 1.51 -9.68 6.88
N ASN A 68 2.38 -8.77 7.34
CA ASN A 68 3.48 -9.09 8.25
C ASN A 68 2.97 -9.66 9.58
N ILE A 69 1.94 -9.04 10.16
CA ILE A 69 1.30 -9.55 11.40
C ILE A 69 0.70 -10.94 11.16
N HIS A 70 0.10 -11.17 9.99
CA HIS A 70 -0.43 -12.49 9.63
C HIS A 70 0.67 -13.56 9.51
N GLU A 71 1.82 -13.23 8.93
CA GLU A 71 2.98 -14.13 8.85
C GLU A 71 3.54 -14.44 10.22
N GLU A 72 3.74 -13.42 11.06
CA GLU A 72 4.17 -13.56 12.45
C GLU A 72 3.22 -14.47 13.22
N ARG A 73 1.91 -14.20 13.15
CA ARG A 73 0.87 -15.01 13.79
C ARG A 73 0.91 -16.47 13.34
N SER A 74 1.09 -16.69 12.04
CA SER A 74 1.13 -18.05 11.47
C SER A 74 2.37 -18.80 11.95
N SER A 75 3.54 -18.14 11.94
CA SER A 75 4.79 -18.69 12.48
C SER A 75 4.65 -19.01 13.97
N PHE A 76 4.08 -18.10 14.75
CA PHE A 76 3.92 -18.24 16.19
C PHE A 76 2.96 -19.38 16.54
N TYR A 77 1.86 -19.53 15.80
CA TYR A 77 0.96 -20.69 15.93
C TYR A 77 1.69 -22.03 15.83
N TYR A 78 2.60 -22.19 14.84
CA TYR A 78 3.38 -23.44 14.71
C TYR A 78 4.37 -23.64 15.85
N ARG A 79 4.95 -22.56 16.39
CA ARG A 79 5.81 -22.62 17.58
C ARG A 79 5.01 -23.06 18.81
N CYS A 80 3.84 -22.46 19.06
CA CYS A 80 2.95 -22.88 20.16
C CYS A 80 2.54 -24.35 20.02
N ARG A 81 2.21 -24.78 18.80
CA ARG A 81 1.89 -26.18 18.51
C ARG A 81 3.05 -27.13 18.84
N ALA A 82 4.28 -26.75 18.50
CA ALA A 82 5.47 -27.55 18.80
C ALA A 82 5.73 -27.63 20.31
N VAL A 83 5.56 -26.53 21.03
CA VAL A 83 5.69 -26.48 22.49
C VAL A 83 4.64 -27.34 23.17
N ALA A 84 3.37 -27.26 22.75
CA ALA A 84 2.30 -28.13 23.27
C ALA A 84 2.60 -29.62 23.04
N LYS A 85 3.14 -29.97 21.86
CA LYS A 85 3.58 -31.34 21.58
C LYS A 85 4.69 -31.80 22.52
N ALA A 86 5.68 -30.95 22.79
CA ALA A 86 6.76 -31.26 23.72
C ALA A 86 6.24 -31.40 25.17
N ALA A 87 5.32 -30.54 25.59
CA ALA A 87 4.70 -30.58 26.91
C ALA A 87 3.93 -31.89 27.16
N ALA A 88 3.36 -32.52 26.13
CA ALA A 88 2.71 -33.82 26.24
C ALA A 88 3.67 -34.97 26.63
N SER A 89 4.98 -34.75 26.59
CA SER A 89 6.03 -35.69 27.01
C SER A 89 6.87 -35.14 28.18
N HIS A 90 6.34 -34.16 28.92
CA HIS A 90 7.05 -33.52 30.04
C HIS A 90 7.46 -34.54 31.12
N PRO A 91 8.66 -34.44 31.75
CA PRO A 91 9.12 -35.40 32.75
C PRO A 91 8.24 -35.42 34.01
N ASN A 92 7.79 -34.25 34.48
CA ASN A 92 6.82 -34.15 35.58
C ASN A 92 5.43 -34.69 35.16
N PRO A 93 4.83 -35.65 35.89
CA PRO A 93 3.53 -36.25 35.53
C PRO A 93 2.36 -35.27 35.42
N THR A 94 2.25 -34.33 36.35
CA THR A 94 1.17 -33.32 36.37
C THR A 94 1.25 -32.40 35.16
N ALA A 95 2.46 -31.89 34.88
CA ALA A 95 2.72 -31.08 33.70
C ALA A 95 2.50 -31.85 32.39
N ARG A 96 2.80 -33.17 32.39
CA ARG A 96 2.56 -34.05 31.25
C ARG A 96 1.07 -34.21 30.95
N GLU A 97 0.25 -34.42 31.98
CA GLU A 97 -1.21 -34.52 31.82
C GLU A 97 -1.80 -33.22 31.25
N ALA A 98 -1.39 -32.07 31.78
CA ALA A 98 -1.76 -30.76 31.25
C ALA A 98 -1.32 -30.58 29.79
N GLY A 99 -0.07 -30.94 29.47
CA GLY A 99 0.47 -30.90 28.12
C GLY A 99 -0.27 -31.82 27.13
N GLN A 100 -0.70 -33.01 27.57
CA GLN A 100 -1.51 -33.92 26.75
C GLN A 100 -2.90 -33.34 26.43
N LYS A 101 -3.57 -32.72 27.42
CA LYS A 101 -4.84 -32.02 27.21
C LYS A 101 -4.68 -30.89 26.20
N LEU A 102 -3.64 -30.07 26.35
CA LEU A 102 -3.34 -28.98 25.42
C LEU A 102 -3.02 -29.49 24.02
N TRP A 103 -2.20 -30.55 23.90
CA TRP A 103 -1.87 -31.14 22.61
C TRP A 103 -3.11 -31.69 21.88
N SER A 104 -4.02 -32.34 22.61
CA SER A 104 -5.29 -32.82 22.06
C SER A 104 -6.13 -31.69 21.47
N ILE A 105 -6.10 -30.49 22.09
CA ILE A 105 -6.75 -29.30 21.55
C ILE A 105 -6.10 -28.92 20.21
N PHE A 106 -4.78 -28.76 20.16
CA PHE A 106 -4.07 -28.44 18.91
C PHE A 106 -4.35 -29.46 17.80
N GLN A 107 -4.46 -30.75 18.10
CA GLN A 107 -4.76 -31.78 17.10
C GLN A 107 -6.12 -31.60 16.39
N LYS A 108 -7.09 -30.94 17.04
CA LYS A 108 -8.42 -30.65 16.47
C LYS A 108 -8.42 -29.45 15.52
N PHE A 109 -7.39 -28.60 15.57
CA PHE A 109 -7.28 -27.43 14.72
C PHE A 109 -6.37 -27.70 13.51
N PRO A 110 -6.84 -27.42 12.28
CA PRO A 110 -6.06 -27.64 11.06
C PRO A 110 -4.85 -26.69 10.98
N SER A 111 -3.99 -26.95 10.01
CA SER A 111 -2.87 -26.06 9.66
C SER A 111 -3.42 -24.70 9.19
N SER A 112 -2.86 -23.61 9.73
CA SER A 112 -3.19 -22.24 9.32
C SER A 112 -2.74 -21.90 7.90
N ALA A 113 -1.91 -22.74 7.26
CA ALA A 113 -1.29 -22.46 5.97
C ALA A 113 -2.25 -22.52 4.76
N ARG A 114 -3.46 -23.07 4.93
CA ARG A 114 -4.42 -23.29 3.84
C ARG A 114 -5.73 -22.52 3.97
N ILE A 115 -5.82 -21.60 4.93
CA ILE A 115 -7.04 -20.85 5.22
C ILE A 115 -6.77 -19.34 5.10
N ASN A 116 -7.80 -18.58 4.74
CA ASN A 116 -7.63 -17.13 4.57
C ASN A 116 -7.37 -16.44 5.92
N GLN A 117 -6.89 -15.20 5.89
CA GLN A 117 -6.41 -14.49 7.09
C GLN A 117 -7.49 -14.33 8.19
N LEU A 118 -8.75 -14.10 7.81
CA LEU A 118 -9.86 -13.93 8.74
C LEU A 118 -10.35 -15.28 9.31
N GLN A 119 -10.35 -16.32 8.49
CA GLN A 119 -10.60 -17.69 8.94
C GLN A 119 -9.52 -18.14 9.95
N ALA A 120 -8.26 -17.81 9.70
CA ALA A 120 -7.17 -18.05 10.63
C ALA A 120 -7.36 -17.29 11.95
N TYR A 121 -7.86 -16.05 11.93
CA TYR A 121 -8.20 -15.30 13.14
C TYR A 121 -9.23 -16.04 14.00
N GLY A 122 -10.37 -16.43 13.40
CA GLY A 122 -11.43 -17.13 14.12
C GLY A 122 -11.00 -18.52 14.61
N MET A 123 -10.17 -19.23 13.84
CA MET A 123 -9.61 -20.52 14.23
C MET A 123 -8.69 -20.38 15.45
N ILE A 124 -7.75 -19.44 15.42
CA ILE A 124 -6.80 -19.22 16.52
C ILE A 124 -7.53 -18.75 17.78
N GLY A 125 -8.52 -17.87 17.65
CA GLY A 125 -9.34 -17.45 18.80
C GLY A 125 -10.06 -18.62 19.48
N ARG A 126 -10.66 -19.53 18.70
CA ARG A 126 -11.27 -20.75 19.25
C ARG A 126 -10.24 -21.67 19.92
N LEU A 127 -9.04 -21.77 19.36
CA LEU A 127 -7.96 -22.55 19.94
C LEU A 127 -7.53 -21.98 21.29
N VAL A 128 -7.30 -20.67 21.37
CA VAL A 128 -6.92 -19.98 22.62
C VAL A 128 -7.98 -20.19 23.69
N ASN A 129 -9.27 -20.02 23.35
CA ASN A 129 -10.37 -20.25 24.30
C ASN A 129 -10.40 -21.70 24.80
N ASN A 130 -10.24 -22.66 23.90
CA ASN A 130 -10.17 -24.08 24.28
C ASN A 130 -8.93 -24.37 25.14
N ALA A 131 -7.78 -23.76 24.84
CA ALA A 131 -6.58 -23.89 25.65
C ALA A 131 -6.82 -23.35 27.07
N ARG A 132 -7.40 -22.15 27.21
CA ARG A 132 -7.73 -21.56 28.53
C ARG A 132 -8.73 -22.39 29.33
N SER A 133 -9.61 -23.15 28.67
CA SER A 133 -10.56 -24.05 29.36
C SER A 133 -9.90 -25.20 30.14
N ILE A 134 -8.62 -25.50 29.89
CA ILE A 134 -7.89 -26.51 30.69
C ILE A 134 -7.44 -25.96 32.06
N GLY A 135 -7.55 -24.65 32.29
CA GLY A 135 -7.16 -23.94 33.50
C GLY A 135 -5.81 -23.24 33.37
N GLU A 136 -5.70 -22.02 33.91
CA GLU A 136 -4.47 -21.23 33.92
C GLU A 136 -3.33 -21.95 34.67
N ASP A 137 -3.61 -22.52 35.84
CA ASP A 137 -2.63 -23.30 36.63
C ASP A 137 -2.07 -24.48 35.84
N ALA A 138 -2.91 -25.15 35.03
CA ALA A 138 -2.48 -26.25 34.19
C ALA A 138 -1.57 -25.78 33.04
N LEU A 139 -1.90 -24.64 32.42
CA LEU A 139 -1.08 -24.01 31.39
C LEU A 139 0.27 -23.53 31.95
N GLU A 140 0.30 -23.00 33.18
CA GLU A 140 1.53 -22.65 33.89
C GLU A 140 2.36 -23.87 34.22
N CYS A 141 1.72 -24.92 34.77
CA CYS A 141 2.39 -26.16 35.15
C CYS A 141 3.11 -26.82 33.97
N CYS A 142 2.54 -26.76 32.76
CA CYS A 142 3.18 -27.28 31.55
C CYS A 142 4.00 -26.23 30.76
N GLY A 143 4.21 -25.03 31.32
CA GLY A 143 5.01 -23.96 30.71
C GLY A 143 4.45 -23.36 29.42
N CYS A 144 3.17 -23.62 29.12
CA CYS A 144 2.53 -23.21 27.87
C CYS A 144 1.76 -21.90 27.97
N LYS A 145 1.47 -21.40 29.19
CA LYS A 145 0.70 -20.16 29.39
C LYS A 145 1.24 -18.98 28.58
N VAL A 146 2.54 -18.70 28.71
CA VAL A 146 3.20 -17.58 28.01
C VAL A 146 3.06 -17.66 26.49
N TRP A 147 3.01 -18.87 25.93
CA TRP A 147 2.84 -19.11 24.50
C TRP A 147 1.39 -18.92 24.05
N ILE A 148 0.41 -19.29 24.87
CA ILE A 148 -1.00 -19.09 24.57
C ILE A 148 -1.37 -17.61 24.68
N ASP A 149 -0.87 -16.91 25.69
CA ASP A 149 -1.12 -15.49 25.88
C ASP A 149 -0.50 -14.65 24.76
N GLU A 150 0.73 -14.97 24.35
CA GLU A 150 1.36 -14.26 23.24
C GLU A 150 0.67 -14.55 21.90
N LEU A 151 0.18 -15.79 21.68
CA LEU A 151 -0.60 -16.12 20.49
C LEU A 151 -1.92 -15.34 20.44
N ASP A 152 -2.60 -15.18 21.58
CA ASP A 152 -3.81 -14.36 21.69
C ASP A 152 -3.49 -12.89 21.39
N ARG A 153 -2.42 -12.34 21.99
CA ARG A 153 -1.97 -10.97 21.76
C ARG A 153 -1.73 -10.69 20.28
N ILE A 154 -0.95 -11.53 19.59
CA ILE A 154 -0.67 -11.38 18.15
C ILE A 154 -1.96 -11.52 17.33
N ASN A 155 -2.87 -12.42 17.73
CA ASN A 155 -4.15 -12.60 17.05
C ASN A 155 -5.08 -11.38 17.18
N GLN A 156 -5.09 -10.70 18.33
CA GLN A 156 -5.83 -9.45 18.50
C GLN A 156 -5.19 -8.29 17.73
N SER A 157 -3.86 -8.20 17.69
CA SER A 157 -3.14 -7.20 16.88
C SER A 157 -3.50 -7.29 15.39
N PHE A 158 -3.73 -8.51 14.88
CA PHE A 158 -4.22 -8.68 13.51
C PHE A 158 -5.58 -8.01 13.28
N LEU A 159 -6.53 -8.13 14.22
CA LEU A 159 -7.86 -7.53 14.06
C LEU A 159 -7.79 -6.00 14.07
N GLN A 160 -6.93 -5.44 14.93
CA GLN A 160 -6.68 -4.00 14.97
C GLN A 160 -6.10 -3.50 13.65
N ALA A 161 -5.06 -4.17 13.14
CA ALA A 161 -4.46 -3.82 11.86
C ALA A 161 -5.42 -4.00 10.67
N ASP A 162 -6.28 -5.03 10.70
CA ASP A 162 -7.30 -5.23 9.66
C ASP A 162 -8.35 -4.12 9.66
N ALA A 163 -8.77 -3.66 10.84
CA ALA A 163 -9.68 -2.53 10.99
C ALA A 163 -9.06 -1.22 10.48
N GLU A 164 -7.79 -0.96 10.80
CA GLU A 164 -7.03 0.18 10.29
C GLU A 164 -6.87 0.15 8.77
N ARG A 165 -6.59 -1.04 8.21
CA ARG A 165 -6.57 -1.25 6.76
C ARG A 165 -7.90 -0.93 6.10
N ASN A 166 -9.00 -1.42 6.67
CA ASN A 166 -10.34 -1.16 6.14
C ASN A 166 -10.70 0.33 6.23
N TYR A 167 -10.27 1.01 7.30
CA TYR A 167 -10.45 2.46 7.46
C TYR A 167 -9.63 3.27 6.45
N ALA A 168 -8.36 2.90 6.23
CA ALA A 168 -7.47 3.53 5.27
C ALA A 168 -7.97 3.40 3.82
N ARG A 169 -8.38 2.17 3.45
CA ARG A 169 -9.03 1.86 2.16
C ARG A 169 -10.36 2.58 1.99
N GLY A 170 -11.06 2.84 3.10
CA GLY A 170 -12.35 3.47 3.13
C GLY A 170 -12.34 4.89 2.58
N HIS A 171 -11.57 5.83 3.16
CA HIS A 171 -11.87 7.27 2.97
C HIS A 171 -10.68 8.24 2.90
N ARG A 172 -9.43 7.86 3.22
CA ARG A 172 -8.33 8.84 3.36
C ARG A 172 -7.32 8.83 2.22
N GLU A 173 -6.88 7.67 1.76
CA GLU A 173 -5.79 7.58 0.78
C GLU A 173 -6.19 8.14 -0.59
N LEU A 174 -7.42 7.88 -1.06
CA LEU A 174 -7.88 8.42 -2.35
C LEU A 174 -8.04 9.94 -2.31
N LYS A 175 -8.62 10.50 -1.24
CA LYS A 175 -8.84 11.95 -1.11
C LYS A 175 -7.50 12.70 -0.93
N GLN A 176 -6.59 12.16 -0.12
CA GLN A 176 -5.28 12.77 0.10
C GLN A 176 -4.41 12.68 -1.16
N SER A 177 -4.40 11.53 -1.84
CA SER A 177 -3.70 11.37 -3.11
C SER A 177 -4.22 12.31 -4.19
N LEU A 178 -5.54 12.46 -4.32
CA LEU A 178 -6.15 13.42 -5.24
C LEU A 178 -5.78 14.86 -4.87
N HIS A 179 -5.93 15.24 -3.60
CA HIS A 179 -5.57 16.59 -3.13
C HIS A 179 -4.09 16.94 -3.36
N LEU A 180 -3.17 16.00 -3.14
CA LEU A 180 -1.75 16.23 -3.40
C LEU A 180 -1.45 16.35 -4.91
N ARG A 181 -2.17 15.59 -5.75
CA ARG A 181 -2.08 15.73 -7.21
C ARG A 181 -2.65 17.07 -7.68
N ASP A 182 -3.73 17.54 -7.06
CA ASP A 182 -4.31 18.85 -7.32
C ASP A 182 -3.33 19.96 -6.96
N ARG A 183 -2.80 19.97 -5.73
CA ARG A 183 -1.80 20.95 -5.29
C ARG A 183 -0.56 20.99 -6.20
N CYS A 184 -0.06 19.82 -6.61
CA CYS A 184 1.08 19.73 -7.53
C CYS A 184 0.73 20.25 -8.94
N THR A 185 -0.49 19.98 -9.42
CA THR A 185 -0.97 20.48 -10.72
C THR A 185 -1.21 21.99 -10.69
N GLU A 186 -1.76 22.53 -9.60
CA GLU A 186 -1.97 23.96 -9.39
C GLU A 186 -0.64 24.73 -9.37
N ALA A 187 0.37 24.20 -8.65
CA ALA A 187 1.70 24.80 -8.63
C ALA A 187 2.34 24.83 -10.03
N PHE A 188 2.15 23.76 -10.82
CA PHE A 188 2.54 23.73 -12.23
C PHE A 188 1.77 24.76 -13.09
N ASP A 189 0.46 24.90 -12.88
CA ASP A 189 -0.36 25.83 -13.66
C ASP A 189 0.00 27.31 -13.35
N LEU A 190 0.43 27.60 -12.12
CA LEU A 190 0.92 28.93 -11.74
C LEU A 190 2.21 29.29 -12.49
N ILE A 191 3.19 28.38 -12.53
CA ILE A 191 4.43 28.63 -13.29
C ILE A 191 4.18 28.68 -14.80
N ALA A 192 3.25 27.86 -15.32
CA ALA A 192 2.82 27.91 -16.71
C ALA A 192 2.20 29.27 -17.07
N THR A 193 1.39 29.82 -16.16
CA THR A 193 0.74 31.13 -16.31
C THR A 193 1.77 32.26 -16.26
N PHE A 194 2.69 32.22 -15.30
CA PHE A 194 3.81 33.16 -15.22
C PHE A 194 4.65 33.14 -16.51
N ALA A 195 5.09 31.96 -16.94
CA ALA A 195 5.91 31.81 -18.14
C ALA A 195 5.19 32.31 -19.40
N LYS A 196 3.88 32.05 -19.50
CA LYS A 196 3.06 32.56 -20.62
C LYS A 196 3.05 34.09 -20.67
N PHE A 197 2.89 34.75 -19.53
CA PHE A 197 2.89 36.21 -19.44
C PHE A 197 4.25 36.79 -19.81
N GLN A 198 5.35 36.22 -19.30
CA GLN A 198 6.70 36.70 -19.59
C GLN A 198 7.15 36.41 -21.03
N ALA A 199 6.77 35.26 -21.59
CA ALA A 199 7.02 34.95 -23.00
C ALA A 199 6.30 35.92 -23.94
N ALA A 200 5.11 36.41 -23.57
CA ALA A 200 4.40 37.45 -24.34
C ALA A 200 5.14 38.80 -24.33
N GLN A 201 5.96 39.06 -23.32
CA GLN A 201 6.84 40.22 -23.22
C GLN A 201 8.22 40.00 -23.86
N GLY A 202 8.46 38.83 -24.46
CA GLY A 202 9.71 38.51 -25.17
C GLY A 202 10.72 37.68 -24.37
N ASP A 203 10.38 37.16 -23.18
CA ASP A 203 11.30 36.30 -22.44
C ASP A 203 11.53 34.96 -23.15
N ILE A 204 12.77 34.77 -23.60
CA ILE A 204 13.20 33.60 -24.37
C ILE A 204 13.21 32.33 -23.50
N SER A 205 13.58 32.44 -22.23
CA SER A 205 13.67 31.29 -21.32
C SER A 205 12.27 30.73 -21.01
N CYS A 206 11.30 31.61 -20.77
CA CYS A 206 9.90 31.26 -20.60
C CYS A 206 9.29 30.69 -21.90
N ALA A 207 9.62 31.26 -23.05
CA ALA A 207 9.15 30.74 -24.34
C ALA A 207 9.69 29.31 -24.60
N ARG A 208 10.97 29.06 -24.26
CA ARG A 208 11.60 27.74 -24.38
C ARG A 208 10.98 26.71 -23.43
N PHE A 209 10.71 27.11 -22.19
CA PHE A 209 10.00 26.24 -21.24
C PHE A 209 8.64 25.79 -21.79
N ILE A 210 7.84 26.72 -22.33
CA ILE A 210 6.52 26.41 -22.90
C ILE A 210 6.66 25.43 -24.08
N ASP A 211 7.62 25.63 -24.97
CA ASP A 211 7.84 24.76 -26.13
C ASP A 211 8.25 23.33 -25.69
N SER A 212 9.20 23.23 -24.76
CA SER A 212 9.67 21.95 -24.22
C SER A 212 8.56 21.20 -23.48
N ALA A 213 7.79 21.90 -22.64
CA ALA A 213 6.65 21.32 -21.93
C ALA A 213 5.58 20.83 -22.91
N ASN A 214 5.29 21.61 -23.96
CA ASN A 214 4.31 21.23 -24.98
C ASN A 214 4.73 20.00 -25.78
N ALA A 215 6.01 19.90 -26.16
CA ALA A 215 6.52 18.72 -26.87
C ALA A 215 6.29 17.45 -26.02
N MET A 216 6.72 17.47 -24.76
CA MET A 216 6.55 16.33 -23.85
C MET A 216 5.07 16.00 -23.58
N LEU A 217 4.23 17.01 -23.32
CA LEU A 217 2.80 16.81 -23.04
C LEU A 217 2.05 16.28 -24.26
N LYS A 218 2.43 16.68 -25.47
CA LYS A 218 1.86 16.15 -26.72
C LYS A 218 2.12 14.65 -26.83
N ASP A 219 3.36 14.22 -26.60
CA ASP A 219 3.74 12.81 -26.61
C ASP A 219 2.98 12.01 -25.56
N LYS A 220 2.87 12.54 -24.33
CA LYS A 220 2.09 11.89 -23.25
C LYS A 220 0.62 11.80 -23.58
N LYS A 221 0.03 12.84 -24.17
CA LYS A 221 -1.37 12.84 -24.59
C LYS A 221 -1.65 11.77 -25.66
N MET A 222 -0.74 11.58 -26.61
CA MET A 222 -0.83 10.50 -27.61
C MET A 222 -0.75 9.11 -26.96
N HIS A 223 0.22 8.88 -26.08
CA HIS A 223 0.32 7.60 -25.35
C HIS A 223 -0.92 7.29 -24.51
N MET A 224 -1.49 8.29 -23.84
CA MET A 224 -2.73 8.13 -23.08
C MET A 224 -3.92 7.79 -23.97
N ALA A 225 -4.01 8.39 -25.17
CA ALA A 225 -5.06 8.09 -26.14
C ALA A 225 -4.95 6.65 -26.68
N GLN A 226 -3.74 6.20 -27.05
CA GLN A 226 -3.49 4.82 -27.51
C GLN A 226 -3.85 3.77 -26.46
N ARG A 227 -3.58 4.05 -25.17
CA ARG A 227 -3.98 3.18 -24.06
C ARG A 227 -5.50 3.08 -23.89
N ARG A 228 -6.25 4.14 -24.21
CA ARG A 228 -7.72 4.13 -24.15
C ARG A 228 -8.31 3.32 -25.30
N SER A 229 -7.75 3.44 -26.50
CA SER A 229 -8.22 2.67 -27.66
C SER A 229 -7.88 1.18 -27.55
N SER A 230 -6.75 0.80 -26.95
CA SER A 230 -6.39 -0.61 -26.78
C SER A 230 -7.26 -1.36 -25.76
N LYS A 231 -7.80 -0.67 -24.75
CA LYS A 231 -8.80 -1.23 -23.82
C LYS A 231 -10.17 -1.48 -24.46
N GLY A 232 -10.47 -0.85 -25.60
CA GLY A 232 -11.72 -1.08 -26.35
C GLY A 232 -11.70 -2.31 -27.27
N ASN A 233 -10.51 -2.73 -27.73
CA ASN A 233 -10.35 -3.85 -28.66
C ASN A 233 -10.19 -5.22 -27.99
N SER A 234 -10.38 -5.33 -26.68
CA SER A 234 -10.26 -6.59 -25.93
C SER A 234 -11.57 -7.40 -25.86
N SER A 235 -12.50 -7.21 -26.81
CA SER A 235 -13.83 -7.85 -26.78
C SER A 235 -14.22 -8.68 -28.01
N GLU A 236 -13.28 -9.05 -28.88
CA GLU A 236 -13.50 -10.15 -29.85
C GLU A 236 -12.22 -10.97 -30.04
N ILE A 237 -11.92 -11.84 -29.07
CA ILE A 237 -11.28 -13.12 -29.41
C ILE A 237 -12.39 -14.16 -29.29
N LYS A 238 -13.10 -14.38 -30.39
CA LYS A 238 -14.01 -15.52 -30.54
C LYS A 238 -13.17 -16.77 -30.37
N TYR A 239 -13.45 -17.54 -29.32
CA TYR A 239 -13.00 -18.91 -29.19
C TYR A 239 -13.42 -19.67 -30.46
N LEU A 240 -12.44 -20.07 -31.27
CA LEU A 240 -12.66 -21.10 -32.28
C LEU A 240 -12.82 -22.43 -31.53
N PRO A 241 -13.86 -23.22 -31.82
CA PRO A 241 -14.06 -24.50 -31.16
C PRO A 241 -12.97 -25.48 -31.60
N VAL A 242 -12.35 -26.13 -30.62
CA VAL A 242 -11.49 -27.29 -30.84
C VAL A 242 -12.39 -28.42 -31.33
N VAL A 243 -12.21 -28.84 -32.58
CA VAL A 243 -12.76 -30.09 -33.10
C VAL A 243 -11.83 -31.21 -32.65
N ILE A 244 -12.42 -32.22 -32.00
CA ILE A 244 -11.78 -33.46 -31.53
C ILE A 244 -11.29 -34.28 -32.73
#